data_AF-A0AAE0Q1I7-F1
#
_entry.id   AF-A0AAE0Q1I7-F1
#
_cell.length_a   1.000
_cell.length_b   1.000
_cell.length_c   1.000
_cell.angle_alpha   90.00
_cell.angle_beta   90.00
_cell.angle_gamma   90.00
#
_symmetry.space_group_name_H-M   'P 1'
#
loop_
_entity.id
_entity.type
_entity.pdbx_description
1 polymer ?
#
loop_
_entity_poly.entity_id
_entity_poly.type
_entity_poly.pdbx_seq_one_letter_code
_entity_poly.pdbx_strand_id
1 'polypeptide(L)'
;MVRITCTISVTTGDEPTAGSYASSFDDHYKRVVRSGDSESGHYKEECDDLEVYEEEVEEEPPNIGLATFFDGCSLHGANHVFVENKKFGVRQGLWAVSFLAALCLFLIQVGDRVVYYMQYDHITMLDERNAPNMTFPAITMCNFNNFRRSQISYSDLLFMGPLIGYEDNMAPGFQLAPEPDRQGARFSLAEFYNRTRHSMDDMLLECNFAGKDCGPEHWREVGQ
;
A
#
# COMPACT_ATOMS: atom_id res chain seq x y z
N MET A 1 13.18 15.92 -40.53
CA MET A 1 13.28 14.50 -40.13
C MET A 1 13.32 14.48 -38.60
N VAL A 2 12.21 14.15 -37.94
CA VAL A 2 12.15 14.15 -36.47
C VAL A 2 12.69 12.80 -36.00
N ARG A 3 13.89 12.78 -35.44
CA ARG A 3 14.46 11.60 -34.77
C ARG A 3 14.02 11.64 -33.31
N ILE A 4 13.09 10.78 -32.94
CA ILE A 4 12.74 10.55 -31.53
C ILE A 4 13.61 9.40 -31.05
N THR A 5 14.74 9.73 -30.44
CA THR A 5 15.58 8.77 -29.70
C THR A 5 15.17 8.79 -28.24
N CYS A 6 14.49 7.73 -27.80
CA CYS A 6 14.25 7.48 -26.38
C CYS A 6 15.46 6.71 -25.81
N THR A 7 16.43 7.45 -25.27
CA THR A 7 17.50 6.87 -24.43
C THR A 7 17.11 7.00 -22.98
N ILE A 8 16.92 5.87 -22.31
CA ILE A 8 16.75 5.81 -20.86
C ILE A 8 18.17 5.72 -20.28
N SER A 9 18.65 6.79 -19.66
CA SER A 9 19.94 6.79 -18.96
C SER A 9 19.71 6.48 -17.49
N VAL A 10 20.07 5.27 -17.05
CA VAL A 10 20.18 4.93 -15.63
C VAL A 10 21.63 5.19 -15.23
N THR A 11 21.87 6.13 -14.33
CA THR A 11 23.22 6.38 -13.81
C THR A 11 23.50 5.32 -12.76
N THR A 12 24.29 4.30 -13.08
CA THR A 12 24.80 3.38 -12.07
C THR A 12 25.87 4.11 -11.26
N GLY A 13 25.53 4.51 -10.04
CA GLY A 13 26.52 4.90 -9.04
C GLY A 13 27.31 3.67 -8.67
N ASP A 14 28.52 3.53 -9.20
CA ASP A 14 29.48 2.52 -8.77
C ASP A 14 30.01 2.87 -7.37
N GLU A 15 29.50 2.21 -6.34
CA GLU A 15 30.23 2.01 -5.09
C GLU A 15 30.49 0.51 -4.88
N PRO A 16 31.75 0.07 -4.79
CA PRO A 16 32.08 -1.25 -4.32
C PRO A 16 32.30 -1.18 -2.81
N THR A 17 31.55 -1.94 -2.01
CA THR A 17 32.12 -2.77 -0.94
C THR A 17 31.05 -3.58 -0.23
N ALA A 18 31.41 -4.85 -0.03
CA ALA A 18 30.67 -5.83 0.73
C ALA A 18 30.35 -5.34 2.15
N GLY A 19 29.08 -5.41 2.52
CA GLY A 19 28.59 -5.21 3.88
C GLY A 19 27.27 -5.95 4.04
N SER A 20 27.33 -7.15 4.62
CA SER A 20 26.14 -7.92 5.00
C SER A 20 25.40 -7.17 6.12
N TYR A 21 24.40 -6.37 5.74
CA TYR A 21 23.44 -5.82 6.70
C TYR A 21 22.40 -6.90 6.99
N ALA A 22 22.76 -7.83 7.88
CA ALA A 22 21.79 -8.66 8.57
C ALA A 22 20.93 -7.74 9.45
N SER A 23 19.65 -7.58 9.08
CA SER A 23 18.71 -6.80 9.85
C SER A 23 18.50 -7.44 11.22
N SER A 24 18.66 -6.64 12.27
CA SER A 24 18.50 -6.95 13.70
C SER A 24 17.05 -7.34 14.10
N PHE A 25 16.20 -7.74 13.15
CA PHE A 25 14.78 -8.00 13.34
C PHE A 25 14.44 -9.51 13.48
N ASP A 26 15.36 -10.41 13.08
CA ASP A 26 15.09 -11.87 13.05
C ASP A 26 15.46 -12.62 14.35
N ASP A 27 16.25 -12.00 15.24
CA ASP A 27 16.76 -12.68 16.45
C ASP A 27 15.73 -12.80 17.59
N HIS A 28 14.61 -12.08 17.54
CA HIS A 28 13.61 -12.12 18.61
C HIS A 28 12.63 -13.30 18.49
N TYR A 29 12.48 -13.88 17.30
CA TYR A 29 11.60 -15.03 17.07
C TYR A 29 12.24 -16.36 17.47
N LYS A 30 13.57 -16.50 17.34
CA LYS A 30 14.28 -17.75 17.68
C LYS A 30 14.45 -18.01 19.17
N ARG A 31 14.27 -17.01 20.04
CA ARG A 31 14.46 -17.18 21.50
C ARG A 31 13.27 -17.88 22.18
N VAL A 32 12.10 -17.93 21.55
CA VAL A 32 10.89 -18.54 22.15
C VAL A 32 10.81 -20.05 21.91
N VAL A 33 11.60 -20.61 20.98
CA VAL A 33 11.52 -22.04 20.58
C VAL A 33 12.66 -22.90 21.16
N ARG A 34 13.65 -22.31 21.86
CA ARG A 34 14.86 -23.01 22.35
C ARG A 34 15.01 -23.15 23.88
N SER A 35 13.93 -23.01 24.66
CA SER A 35 13.97 -23.23 26.11
C SER A 35 13.21 -24.46 26.61
N GLY A 36 12.71 -25.32 25.71
CA GLY A 36 12.30 -26.68 26.05
C GLY A 36 13.39 -27.65 25.63
N ASP A 37 14.38 -27.91 26.49
CA ASP A 37 14.79 -29.28 26.88
C ASP A 37 16.12 -29.30 27.66
N SER A 38 16.08 -30.10 28.74
CA SER A 38 17.18 -30.84 29.36
C SER A 38 18.24 -30.10 30.20
N GLU A 39 18.13 -30.19 31.54
CA GLU A 39 19.23 -30.78 32.32
C GLU A 39 18.79 -31.39 33.68
N SER A 40 19.16 -32.67 33.80
CA SER A 40 19.21 -33.61 34.93
C SER A 40 19.15 -33.05 36.37
N GLY A 41 18.02 -33.30 37.04
CA GLY A 41 17.89 -33.28 38.51
C GLY A 41 17.97 -34.70 39.09
N HIS A 42 18.92 -34.91 40.00
CA HIS A 42 19.19 -36.15 40.72
C HIS A 42 18.00 -36.56 41.62
N TYR A 43 17.26 -37.60 41.24
CA TYR A 43 16.22 -38.20 42.08
C TYR A 43 16.85 -39.01 43.21
N LYS A 44 16.59 -38.60 44.46
CA LYS A 44 16.82 -39.42 45.65
C LYS A 44 15.47 -40.04 45.99
N GLU A 45 15.33 -41.35 45.77
CA GLU A 45 14.20 -42.14 46.27
C GLU A 45 14.28 -42.20 47.80
N GLU A 46 13.28 -41.64 48.46
CA GLU A 46 12.97 -41.97 49.84
C GLU A 46 11.46 -42.22 49.89
N CYS A 47 11.09 -43.49 50.04
CA CYS A 47 9.71 -43.92 50.24
C CYS A 47 9.28 -43.50 51.63
N ASP A 48 8.29 -42.63 51.73
CA ASP A 48 7.55 -42.38 52.98
C ASP A 48 6.10 -42.77 52.74
N ASP A 49 5.60 -43.66 53.60
CA ASP A 49 4.29 -44.31 53.53
C ASP A 49 3.17 -43.26 53.58
N LEU A 50 2.25 -43.32 52.60
CA LEU A 50 1.08 -42.45 52.52
C LEU A 50 -0.05 -43.02 53.38
N GLU A 51 -0.15 -42.61 54.66
CA GLU A 51 -1.38 -42.78 55.43
C GLU A 51 -2.40 -41.71 55.02
N VAL A 52 -3.42 -42.11 54.27
CA VAL A 52 -4.57 -41.27 53.92
C VAL A 52 -5.45 -41.09 55.16
N TYR A 53 -5.32 -39.95 55.82
CA TYR A 53 -6.31 -39.45 56.76
C TYR A 53 -7.30 -38.56 56.00
N GLU A 54 -8.54 -39.03 55.82
CA GLU A 54 -9.65 -38.18 55.38
C GLU A 54 -10.05 -37.27 56.55
N GLU A 55 -9.54 -36.04 56.60
CA GLU A 55 -10.13 -34.97 57.41
C GLU A 55 -11.32 -34.39 56.65
N GLU A 56 -12.53 -34.55 57.20
CA GLU A 56 -13.72 -33.80 56.79
C GLU A 56 -13.46 -32.30 57.04
N VAL A 57 -13.09 -31.56 56.00
CA VAL A 57 -12.98 -30.11 56.06
C VAL A 57 -14.39 -29.52 56.11
N GLU A 58 -14.81 -29.03 57.27
CA GLU A 58 -15.98 -28.14 57.37
C GLU A 58 -15.72 -26.90 56.48
N GLU A 59 -16.42 -26.81 55.34
CA GLU A 59 -16.39 -25.60 54.52
C GLU A 59 -17.07 -24.45 55.28
N GLU A 60 -16.26 -23.56 55.87
CA GLU A 60 -16.75 -22.27 56.36
C GLU A 60 -17.44 -21.50 55.21
N PRO A 61 -18.57 -20.81 55.47
CA PRO A 61 -19.30 -20.11 54.43
C PRO A 61 -18.37 -19.08 53.75
N PRO A 62 -18.36 -18.98 52.41
CA PRO A 62 -17.43 -18.11 51.72
C PRO A 62 -17.66 -16.68 52.19
N ASN A 63 -16.65 -16.10 52.85
CA ASN A 63 -16.66 -14.68 53.18
C ASN A 63 -16.67 -13.90 51.86
N ILE A 64 -17.83 -13.36 51.47
CA ILE A 64 -18.05 -12.54 50.25
C ILE A 64 -17.50 -11.12 50.48
N GLY A 65 -16.30 -11.02 51.05
CA GLY A 65 -15.60 -9.77 51.28
C GLY A 65 -14.91 -9.29 50.00
N LEU A 66 -14.88 -7.97 49.78
CA LEU A 66 -14.07 -7.42 48.68
C LEU A 66 -12.59 -7.77 48.85
N ALA A 67 -12.10 -7.88 50.08
CA ALA A 67 -10.73 -8.25 50.37
C ALA A 67 -10.42 -9.70 49.94
N THR A 68 -11.28 -10.66 50.28
CA THR A 68 -11.12 -12.07 49.86
C THR A 68 -11.23 -12.22 48.34
N PHE A 69 -12.05 -11.40 47.67
CA PHE A 69 -12.10 -11.37 46.21
C PHE A 69 -10.79 -10.85 45.57
N PHE A 70 -10.25 -9.72 46.05
CA PHE A 70 -9.01 -9.17 45.53
C PHE A 70 -7.76 -9.97 45.91
N ASP A 71 -7.85 -10.79 46.96
CA ASP A 71 -6.81 -11.74 47.36
C ASP A 71 -6.67 -12.89 46.34
N GLY A 72 -7.79 -13.37 45.80
CA GLY A 72 -7.83 -14.38 44.72
C GLY A 72 -7.72 -13.84 43.29
N CYS A 73 -7.64 -12.52 43.10
CA CYS A 73 -7.52 -11.91 41.78
C CYS A 73 -6.09 -11.91 41.25
N SER A 74 -5.90 -12.15 39.94
CA SER A 74 -4.60 -11.99 39.26
C SER A 74 -4.18 -10.53 39.04
N LEU A 75 -4.96 -9.58 39.57
CA LEU A 75 -4.72 -8.14 39.47
C LEU A 75 -3.66 -7.71 40.48
N HIS A 76 -2.44 -7.59 39.97
CA HIS A 76 -1.27 -7.22 40.77
C HIS A 76 -1.49 -5.86 41.45
N GLY A 77 -1.26 -5.81 42.77
CA GLY A 77 -1.39 -4.59 43.57
C GLY A 77 -2.78 -4.35 44.16
N ALA A 78 -3.85 -5.00 43.68
CA ALA A 78 -5.20 -4.84 44.25
C ALA A 78 -5.32 -5.45 45.65
N ASN A 79 -4.65 -6.58 45.87
CA ASN A 79 -4.51 -7.26 47.17
C ASN A 79 -3.96 -6.32 48.27
N HIS A 80 -2.94 -5.52 47.96
CA HIS A 80 -2.34 -4.58 48.92
C HIS A 80 -3.19 -3.33 49.20
N VAL A 81 -4.18 -3.05 48.34
CA VAL A 81 -5.10 -1.92 48.48
C VAL A 81 -6.33 -2.30 49.30
N PHE A 82 -6.84 -3.53 49.15
CA PHE A 82 -8.02 -4.04 49.84
C PHE A 82 -7.66 -5.06 50.90
N VAL A 83 -6.99 -4.60 51.97
CA VAL A 83 -6.69 -5.44 53.14
C VAL A 83 -7.74 -5.19 54.23
N GLU A 84 -8.23 -6.24 54.90
CA GLU A 84 -9.16 -6.21 56.03
C GLU A 84 -8.54 -5.64 57.33
N ASN A 85 -8.03 -4.41 57.28
CA ASN A 85 -7.52 -3.70 58.45
C ASN A 85 -8.51 -2.64 58.93
N LYS A 86 -8.88 -2.69 60.21
CA LYS A 86 -9.83 -1.77 60.88
C LYS A 86 -9.36 -0.29 60.93
N LYS A 87 -8.14 0.03 60.47
CA LYS A 87 -7.55 1.38 60.41
C LYS A 87 -6.81 1.57 59.08
N PHE A 88 -7.13 2.63 58.34
CA PHE A 88 -6.40 3.01 57.12
C PHE A 88 -4.95 3.36 57.44
N GLY A 89 -3.99 2.57 56.93
CA GLY A 89 -2.57 2.80 57.11
C GLY A 89 -1.95 3.61 55.97
N VAL A 90 -0.90 4.40 56.26
CA VAL A 90 -0.13 5.17 55.26
C VAL A 90 0.40 4.26 54.13
N ARG A 91 0.78 3.02 54.45
CA ARG A 91 1.23 2.02 53.47
C ARG A 91 0.15 1.64 52.46
N GLN A 92 -1.10 1.50 52.89
CA GLN A 92 -2.23 1.19 52.03
C GLN A 92 -2.53 2.36 51.07
N GLY A 93 -2.41 3.60 51.56
CA GLY A 93 -2.51 4.80 50.73
C GLY A 93 -1.42 4.85 49.65
N LEU A 94 -0.17 4.51 49.99
CA LEU A 94 0.93 4.45 49.01
C LEU A 94 0.68 3.37 47.95
N TRP A 95 0.25 2.18 48.34
CA TRP A 95 -0.11 1.12 47.39
C TRP A 95 -1.27 1.53 46.49
N ALA A 96 -2.31 2.17 47.04
CA ALA A 96 -3.46 2.66 46.28
C ALA A 96 -3.06 3.73 45.26
N VAL A 97 -2.20 4.68 45.64
CA VAL A 97 -1.68 5.71 44.73
C VAL A 97 -0.83 5.07 43.63
N SER A 98 0.05 4.13 43.97
CA SER A 98 0.90 3.44 42.98
C SER A 98 0.09 2.60 41.99
N PHE A 99 -0.93 1.89 42.48
CA PHE A 99 -1.83 1.08 41.67
C PHE A 99 -2.68 1.96 40.75
N LEU A 100 -3.24 3.05 41.28
CA LEU A 100 -4.01 4.01 40.48
C LEU A 100 -3.13 4.68 39.41
N ALA A 101 -1.90 5.08 39.77
CA ALA A 101 -0.96 5.66 38.82
C ALA A 101 -0.61 4.68 37.70
N ALA A 102 -0.35 3.41 38.03
CA ALA A 102 -0.08 2.37 37.04
C ALA A 102 -1.28 2.13 36.11
N LEU A 103 -2.50 2.09 36.67
CA LEU A 103 -3.74 1.95 35.89
C LEU A 103 -3.97 3.14 34.95
N CYS A 104 -3.76 4.36 35.43
CA CYS A 104 -3.90 5.58 34.62
C CYS A 104 -2.88 5.59 33.46
N LEU A 105 -1.61 5.28 33.74
CA LEU A 105 -0.58 5.21 32.70
C LEU A 105 -0.90 4.13 31.66
N PHE A 106 -1.37 2.97 32.10
CA PHE A 106 -1.79 1.88 31.21
C PHE A 106 -2.94 2.32 30.29
N LEU A 107 -4.00 2.95 30.82
CA LEU A 107 -5.13 3.41 30.02
C LEU A 107 -4.74 4.51 29.02
N ILE A 108 -3.86 5.44 29.41
CA ILE A 108 -3.33 6.47 28.50
C ILE A 108 -2.55 5.81 27.35
N GLN A 109 -1.66 4.85 27.65
CA GLN A 109 -0.88 4.14 26.63
C GLN A 109 -1.78 3.34 25.68
N VAL A 110 -2.76 2.61 26.21
CA VAL A 110 -3.70 1.84 25.38
C VAL A 110 -4.53 2.78 24.50
N GLY A 111 -5.02 3.89 25.07
CA GLY A 111 -5.76 4.91 24.31
C GLY A 111 -4.94 5.49 23.16
N ASP A 112 -3.70 5.87 23.42
CA ASP A 112 -2.75 6.38 22.41
C ASP A 112 -2.49 5.34 21.30
N ARG A 113 -2.26 4.08 21.67
CA ARG A 113 -2.07 2.99 20.68
C ARG A 113 -3.32 2.70 19.86
N VAL A 114 -4.51 2.74 20.46
CA VAL A 114 -5.78 2.54 19.73
C VAL A 114 -6.03 3.69 18.77
N VAL A 115 -5.81 4.95 19.19
CA VAL A 115 -5.92 6.11 18.31
C VAL A 115 -4.92 6.01 17.16
N TYR A 116 -3.67 5.65 17.44
CA TYR A 116 -2.64 5.42 16.43
C TYR A 116 -3.03 4.31 15.44
N TYR A 117 -3.56 3.17 15.93
CA TYR A 117 -4.04 2.09 15.07
C TYR A 117 -5.20 2.55 14.17
N MET A 118 -6.13 3.35 14.70
CA MET A 118 -7.25 3.90 13.95
C MET A 118 -6.86 4.99 12.93
N GLN A 119 -5.62 5.49 12.96
CA GLN A 119 -5.09 6.41 11.95
C GLN A 119 -4.70 5.70 10.65
N TYR A 120 -4.56 4.37 10.65
CA TYR A 120 -4.19 3.55 9.48
C TYR A 120 -2.92 4.02 8.78
N ASP A 121 -1.90 4.39 9.56
CA ASP A 121 -0.59 4.76 9.03
C ASP A 121 0.06 3.57 8.33
N HIS A 122 0.61 3.81 7.13
CA HIS A 122 1.32 2.82 6.35
C HIS A 122 2.72 3.33 6.00
N ILE A 123 3.70 2.43 6.04
CA ILE A 123 5.08 2.72 5.62
C ILE A 123 5.31 1.97 4.32
N THR A 124 5.76 2.69 3.28
CA THR A 124 6.15 2.08 2.02
C THR A 124 7.65 1.80 2.03
N MET A 125 8.03 0.58 1.66
CA MET A 125 9.42 0.22 1.45
C MET A 125 9.70 0.19 -0.06
N LEU A 126 10.73 0.90 -0.49
CA LEU A 126 11.19 0.92 -1.87
C LEU A 126 12.42 0.01 -1.99
N ASP A 127 12.42 -0.85 -3.01
CA ASP A 127 13.50 -1.80 -3.30
C ASP A 127 13.77 -1.78 -4.82
N GLU A 128 15.04 -1.79 -5.20
CA GLU A 128 15.46 -1.82 -6.61
C GLU A 128 16.02 -3.21 -6.91
N ARG A 129 15.37 -3.93 -7.82
CA ARG A 129 15.76 -5.29 -8.20
C ARG A 129 16.05 -5.37 -9.68
N ASN A 130 17.20 -5.97 -9.99
CA ASN A 130 17.56 -6.28 -11.37
C ASN A 130 16.75 -7.47 -11.88
N ALA A 131 15.95 -7.24 -12.91
CA ALA A 131 15.20 -8.27 -13.62
C ALA A 131 15.79 -8.44 -15.04
N PRO A 132 16.31 -9.63 -15.41
CA PRO A 132 16.92 -9.84 -16.73
C PRO A 132 15.91 -9.74 -17.89
N ASN A 133 14.64 -10.04 -17.62
CA ASN A 133 13.54 -9.91 -18.57
C ASN A 133 12.46 -9.01 -17.98
N MET A 134 12.15 -7.92 -18.68
CA MET A 134 11.09 -6.99 -18.33
C MET A 134 10.11 -6.85 -19.50
N THR A 135 8.82 -6.67 -19.18
CA THR A 135 7.80 -6.39 -20.19
C THR A 135 8.03 -4.98 -20.72
N PHE A 136 8.20 -4.85 -22.04
CA PHE A 136 8.28 -3.54 -22.67
C PHE A 136 6.94 -2.82 -22.54
N PRO A 137 6.92 -1.55 -22.09
CA PRO A 137 5.67 -0.84 -21.84
C PRO A 137 4.94 -0.51 -23.15
N ALA A 138 3.65 -0.24 -23.05
CA ALA A 138 2.90 0.30 -24.17
C ALA A 138 3.37 1.74 -24.46
N ILE A 139 3.71 2.01 -25.73
CA ILE A 139 4.02 3.37 -26.19
C ILE A 139 2.78 3.93 -26.87
N THR A 140 2.27 5.04 -26.34
CA THR A 140 1.21 5.83 -26.97
C THR A 140 1.82 7.10 -27.54
N MET A 141 1.64 7.33 -28.84
CA MET A 141 2.05 8.56 -29.50
C MET A 141 0.86 9.20 -30.20
N CYS A 142 0.77 10.52 -30.12
CA CYS A 142 -0.24 11.32 -30.80
C CYS A 142 0.47 12.47 -31.53
N ASN A 143 0.04 12.76 -32.75
CA ASN A 143 0.50 13.96 -33.44
C ASN A 143 -0.07 15.18 -32.71
N PHE A 144 0.77 16.18 -32.43
CA PHE A 144 0.30 17.43 -31.81
C PHE A 144 -0.71 18.15 -32.69
N ASN A 145 -0.61 17.98 -34.01
CA ASN A 145 -1.66 18.43 -34.91
C ASN A 145 -2.82 17.42 -34.89
N ASN A 146 -4.00 17.89 -34.50
CA ASN A 146 -5.21 17.07 -34.43
C ASN A 146 -5.70 16.67 -35.84
N PHE A 147 -5.50 17.52 -36.84
CA PHE A 147 -6.12 17.37 -38.17
C PHE A 147 -5.16 17.64 -39.33
N ARG A 148 -5.18 16.77 -40.33
CA ARG A 148 -4.54 16.99 -41.63
C ARG A 148 -5.30 18.06 -42.40
N ARG A 149 -4.69 19.24 -42.60
CA ARG A 149 -5.28 20.34 -43.38
C ARG A 149 -5.72 19.93 -44.79
N SER A 150 -4.97 19.02 -45.42
CA SER A 150 -5.27 18.49 -46.75
C SER A 150 -6.51 17.59 -46.81
N GLN A 151 -7.07 17.19 -45.66
CA GLN A 151 -8.26 16.35 -45.56
C GLN A 151 -9.50 17.15 -45.12
N ILE A 152 -9.38 18.45 -44.85
CA ILE A 152 -10.49 19.31 -44.40
C ILE A 152 -11.27 19.81 -45.62
N SER A 153 -12.59 19.57 -45.65
CA SER A 153 -13.48 20.09 -46.70
C SER A 153 -14.11 21.43 -46.32
N TYR A 154 -14.83 22.05 -47.26
CA TYR A 154 -15.52 23.32 -47.00
C TYR A 154 -16.64 23.16 -45.97
N SER A 155 -17.43 22.09 -46.07
CA SER A 155 -18.48 21.81 -45.09
C SER A 155 -17.93 21.54 -43.70
N ASP A 156 -16.76 20.91 -43.58
CA ASP A 156 -16.10 20.73 -42.28
C ASP A 156 -15.77 22.09 -41.63
N LEU A 157 -15.26 23.06 -42.39
CA LEU A 157 -15.01 24.42 -41.87
C LEU A 157 -16.29 25.12 -41.41
N LEU A 158 -17.41 24.91 -42.12
CA LEU A 158 -18.69 25.49 -41.75
C LEU A 158 -19.21 24.97 -40.39
N PHE A 159 -19.01 23.67 -40.10
CA PHE A 159 -19.51 23.05 -38.86
C PHE A 159 -18.51 23.07 -37.70
N MET A 160 -17.22 22.89 -37.99
CA MET A 160 -16.14 22.78 -36.99
C MET A 160 -15.35 24.08 -36.82
N GLY A 161 -15.55 25.07 -37.70
CA GLY A 161 -14.74 26.29 -37.75
C GLY A 161 -14.51 26.95 -36.40
N PRO A 162 -15.56 27.29 -35.64
CA PRO A 162 -15.42 27.90 -34.32
C PRO A 162 -14.60 27.07 -33.31
N LEU A 163 -14.64 25.74 -33.42
CA LEU A 163 -13.91 24.82 -32.54
C LEU A 163 -12.44 24.67 -32.92
N ILE A 164 -12.10 24.88 -34.20
CA ILE A 164 -10.72 24.81 -34.71
C ILE A 164 -10.09 26.20 -34.91
N GLY A 165 -10.75 27.26 -34.43
CA GLY A 165 -10.27 28.65 -34.49
C GLY A 165 -10.37 29.28 -35.88
N TYR A 166 -11.29 28.80 -36.71
CA TYR A 166 -11.57 29.34 -38.03
C TYR A 166 -12.87 30.18 -38.00
N GLU A 167 -12.77 31.40 -38.50
CA GLU A 167 -13.90 32.35 -38.62
C GLU A 167 -14.33 32.49 -40.10
N ASP A 168 -15.61 32.78 -40.36
CA ASP A 168 -16.18 32.85 -41.72
C ASP A 168 -15.54 33.91 -42.62
N ASN A 169 -14.90 34.91 -42.04
CA ASN A 169 -14.17 35.99 -42.70
C ASN A 169 -12.70 35.65 -43.00
N MET A 170 -12.19 34.52 -42.49
CA MET A 170 -10.82 34.08 -42.71
C MET A 170 -10.74 33.34 -44.05
N ALA A 171 -9.71 33.62 -44.85
CA ALA A 171 -9.42 32.76 -46.00
C ALA A 171 -8.74 31.48 -45.49
N PRO A 172 -9.11 30.26 -45.96
CA PRO A 172 -8.50 29.01 -45.52
C PRO A 172 -6.97 29.01 -45.60
N GLY A 173 -6.40 29.65 -46.62
CA GLY A 173 -4.93 29.71 -46.79
C GLY A 173 -4.29 28.35 -47.12
N PHE A 174 -5.09 27.29 -47.27
CA PHE A 174 -4.70 25.97 -47.75
C PHE A 174 -5.74 25.44 -48.74
N GLN A 175 -5.32 24.49 -49.57
CA GLN A 175 -6.23 23.82 -50.51
C GLN A 175 -7.16 22.90 -49.72
N LEU A 176 -8.48 23.09 -49.91
CA LEU A 176 -9.50 22.27 -49.28
C LEU A 176 -9.63 20.92 -49.98
N ALA A 177 -9.93 19.89 -49.19
CA ALA A 177 -10.25 18.58 -49.71
C ALA A 177 -11.59 18.61 -50.47
N PRO A 178 -11.80 17.73 -51.46
CA PRO A 178 -13.11 17.48 -52.02
C PRO A 178 -14.13 17.15 -50.93
N GLU A 179 -15.40 17.52 -51.16
CA GLU A 179 -16.46 17.17 -50.21
C GLU A 179 -16.57 15.64 -50.07
N PRO A 180 -16.61 15.12 -48.82
CA PRO A 180 -16.80 13.69 -48.61
C PRO A 180 -18.17 13.26 -49.14
N ASP A 181 -18.22 12.09 -49.78
CA ASP A 181 -19.49 11.48 -50.15
C ASP A 181 -20.22 10.99 -48.89
N ARG A 182 -21.05 11.87 -48.34
CA ARG A 182 -21.86 11.56 -47.15
C ARG A 182 -23.15 10.81 -47.50
N GLN A 183 -23.46 10.56 -48.78
CA GLN A 183 -24.69 9.85 -49.20
C GLN A 183 -25.98 10.42 -48.57
N GLY A 184 -26.01 11.74 -48.33
CA GLY A 184 -27.12 12.44 -47.66
C GLY A 184 -27.09 12.40 -46.12
N ALA A 185 -26.10 11.76 -45.51
CA ALA A 185 -25.88 11.81 -44.06
C ALA A 185 -25.45 13.21 -43.60
N ARG A 186 -25.84 13.56 -42.37
CA ARG A 186 -25.43 14.82 -41.72
C ARG A 186 -23.97 14.77 -41.29
N PHE A 187 -23.41 15.94 -41.01
CA PHE A 187 -22.09 16.07 -40.41
C PHE A 187 -22.00 15.22 -39.12
N SER A 188 -20.94 14.42 -39.00
CA SER A 188 -20.66 13.59 -37.83
C SER A 188 -19.25 13.87 -37.33
N LEU A 189 -19.13 14.15 -36.04
CA LEU A 189 -17.84 14.41 -35.41
C LEU A 189 -16.91 13.19 -35.52
N ALA A 190 -17.46 11.98 -35.38
CA ALA A 190 -16.69 10.74 -35.50
C ALA A 190 -16.15 10.53 -36.92
N GLU A 191 -16.94 10.85 -37.94
CA GLU A 191 -16.50 10.81 -39.35
C GLU A 191 -15.41 11.84 -39.61
N PHE A 192 -15.61 13.06 -39.14
CA PHE A 192 -14.64 14.14 -39.26
C PHE A 192 -13.29 13.76 -38.63
N TYR A 193 -13.26 13.29 -37.38
CA TYR A 193 -12.02 12.85 -36.73
C TYR A 193 -11.38 11.67 -37.47
N ASN A 194 -12.15 10.67 -37.89
CA ASN A 194 -11.60 9.47 -38.53
C ASN A 194 -10.95 9.78 -39.90
N ARG A 195 -11.54 10.68 -40.68
CA ARG A 195 -10.99 11.09 -41.99
C ARG A 195 -9.81 12.05 -41.84
N THR A 196 -9.94 13.06 -40.96
CA THR A 196 -8.96 14.15 -40.87
C THR A 196 -7.78 13.86 -39.94
N ARG A 197 -7.86 12.86 -39.04
CA ARG A 197 -6.73 12.45 -38.19
C ARG A 197 -5.51 12.03 -39.00
N HIS A 198 -4.34 12.03 -38.35
CA HIS A 198 -3.14 11.44 -38.91
C HIS A 198 -3.16 9.90 -38.78
N SER A 199 -2.82 9.18 -39.85
CA SER A 199 -2.62 7.72 -39.80
C SER A 199 -1.16 7.39 -39.48
N MET A 200 -0.94 6.24 -38.84
CA MET A 200 0.41 5.71 -38.62
C MET A 200 1.12 5.38 -39.93
N ASP A 201 0.40 4.93 -40.95
CA ASP A 201 0.97 4.60 -42.26
C ASP A 201 1.72 5.79 -42.90
N ASP A 202 1.24 7.01 -42.65
CA ASP A 202 1.83 8.24 -43.21
C ASP A 202 2.94 8.81 -42.31
N MET A 203 2.88 8.54 -41.00
CA MET A 203 3.79 9.13 -40.02
C MET A 203 5.02 8.26 -39.75
N LEU A 204 4.86 6.94 -39.79
CA LEU A 204 5.90 5.98 -39.44
C LEU A 204 6.83 5.75 -40.63
N LEU A 205 8.00 6.40 -40.60
CA LEU A 205 9.01 6.23 -41.65
C LEU A 205 9.83 4.95 -41.48
N GLU A 206 10.17 4.61 -40.24
CA GLU A 206 10.99 3.46 -39.88
C GLU A 206 10.64 3.05 -38.45
N CYS A 207 10.59 1.74 -38.19
CA CYS A 207 10.35 1.19 -36.87
C CYS A 207 11.21 -0.06 -36.69
N ASN A 208 12.00 -0.08 -35.62
CA ASN A 208 12.80 -1.24 -35.24
C ASN A 208 12.69 -1.45 -33.74
N PHE A 209 12.33 -2.67 -33.33
CA PHE A 209 12.22 -3.05 -31.93
C PHE A 209 13.05 -4.31 -31.68
N ALA A 210 14.05 -4.20 -30.79
CA ALA A 210 14.97 -5.29 -30.46
C ALA A 210 15.62 -5.96 -31.70
N GLY A 211 15.97 -5.15 -32.71
CA GLY A 211 16.59 -5.62 -33.95
C GLY A 211 15.61 -6.21 -34.97
N LYS A 212 14.30 -6.19 -34.69
CA LYS A 212 13.26 -6.62 -35.63
C LYS A 212 12.54 -5.42 -36.21
N ASP A 213 12.30 -5.46 -37.51
CA ASP A 213 11.52 -4.43 -38.18
C ASP A 213 10.04 -4.51 -37.75
N CYS A 214 9.45 -3.33 -37.54
CA CYS A 214 8.03 -3.15 -37.25
C CYS A 214 7.42 -2.17 -38.26
N GLY A 215 6.09 -2.16 -38.30
CA GLY A 215 5.31 -1.35 -39.23
C GLY A 215 4.00 -0.86 -38.60
N PRO A 216 3.19 -0.11 -39.37
CA PRO A 216 1.92 0.44 -38.91
C PRO A 216 0.94 -0.61 -38.35
N GLU A 217 1.00 -1.85 -38.85
CA GLU A 217 0.19 -2.99 -38.40
C GLU A 217 0.44 -3.40 -36.93
N HIS A 218 1.60 -3.00 -36.37
CA HIS A 218 1.93 -3.23 -34.97
C HIS A 218 1.44 -2.11 -34.05
N TRP A 219 0.81 -1.07 -34.61
CA TRP A 219 0.20 0.02 -33.86
C TRP A 219 -1.32 -0.17 -33.80
N ARG A 220 -1.88 0.11 -32.62
CA ARG A 220 -3.33 0.08 -32.42
C ARG A 220 -3.85 1.48 -32.18
N GLU A 221 -4.89 1.85 -32.93
CA GLU A 221 -5.62 3.08 -32.69
C GLU A 221 -6.47 2.98 -31.41
N VAL A 222 -6.44 4.04 -30.60
CA VAL A 222 -7.17 4.14 -29.34
C VAL A 222 -8.37 5.07 -29.54
N GLY A 223 -9.59 4.55 -29.33
CA GLY A 223 -10.84 5.34 -29.45
C GLY A 223 -11.79 4.94 -30.58
N GLN A 224 -11.95 3.62 -30.83
CA GLN A 224 -13.10 3.07 -31.56
C GLN A 224 -14.25 2.75 -30.62
#